data_AF-A0AAW4K5Z8-F1
#
_entry.id   AF-A0AAW4K5Z8-F1
#
_cell.length_a   1.000
_cell.length_b   1.000
_cell.length_c   1.000
_cell.angle_alpha   90.00
_cell.angle_beta   90.00
_cell.angle_gamma   90.00
#
_symmetry.space_group_name_H-M   'P 1'
#
loop_
_entity.id
_entity.type
_entity.pdbx_description
1 polymer ?
#
loop_
_entity_poly.entity_id
_entity_poly.type
_entity_poly.pdbx_seq_one_letter_code
_entity_poly.pdbx_strand_id
1 'polypeptide(L)'
;MSTPDLEIKNVTRELIEVQKALDVFREKQKNRESLDDAAIEFVTKADLVIQRAEKKEIFLTEDQKRRIKNNLLRIRTSLVRSQTV
;
A
#
# COMPACT_ATOMS: atom_id res chain seq x y z
N MET A 1 2.50 23.74 15.68
CA MET A 1 3.69 23.15 15.04
C MET A 1 3.59 21.65 15.22
N SER A 2 3.36 20.90 14.13
CA SER A 2 3.38 19.43 14.19
C SER A 2 4.83 19.01 14.45
N THR A 3 5.07 18.31 15.56
CA THR A 3 6.41 17.86 15.92
C THR A 3 6.86 16.76 14.94
N PRO A 4 8.14 16.78 14.50
CA PRO A 4 8.68 15.78 13.57
C PRO A 4 8.46 14.32 14.04
N ASP A 5 8.47 14.09 15.35
CA ASP A 5 8.16 12.78 15.95
C ASP A 5 6.74 12.28 15.69
N LEU A 6 5.75 13.20 15.61
CA LEU A 6 4.37 12.85 15.31
C LEU A 6 4.22 12.46 13.84
N GLU A 7 4.89 13.18 12.94
CA GLU A 7 4.92 12.87 11.51
C GLU A 7 5.63 11.54 11.24
N ILE A 8 6.77 11.27 11.88
CA ILE A 8 7.49 9.99 11.75
C ILE A 8 6.63 8.83 12.27
N LYS A 9 5.94 9.00 13.41
CA LYS A 9 5.02 7.97 13.94
C LYS A 9 3.82 7.74 13.02
N ASN A 10 3.26 8.79 12.44
CA ASN A 10 2.13 8.68 11.51
C ASN A 10 2.52 8.00 10.20
N VAL A 11 3.66 8.39 9.61
CA VAL A 11 4.24 7.74 8.43
C VAL A 11 4.52 6.26 8.71
N THR A 12 5.11 5.95 9.87
CA THR A 12 5.40 4.57 10.26
C THR A 12 4.12 3.74 10.37
N ARG A 13 3.05 4.31 10.96
CA ARG A 13 1.75 3.64 11.07
C ARG A 13 1.12 3.38 9.70
N GLU A 14 1.17 4.35 8.80
CA GLU A 14 0.64 4.21 7.44
C GLU A 14 1.39 3.15 6.63
N LEU A 15 2.71 3.10 6.74
CA LEU A 15 3.53 2.06 6.11
C LEU A 15 3.26 0.67 6.68
N ILE A 16 3.02 0.56 7.99
CA ILE A 16 2.63 -0.70 8.65
C ILE A 16 1.28 -1.19 8.11
N GLU A 17 0.30 -0.30 7.97
CA GLU A 17 -1.04 -0.67 7.45
C GLU A 17 -0.99 -1.12 5.99
N VAL A 18 -0.15 -0.48 5.16
CA VAL A 18 0.12 -0.94 3.78
C VAL A 18 0.79 -2.31 3.77
N GLN A 19 1.77 -2.53 4.66
CA GLN A 19 2.46 -3.81 4.76
C GLN A 19 1.54 -4.95 5.20
N LYS A 20 0.66 -4.72 6.19
CA LYS A 20 -0.35 -5.72 6.60
C LYS A 20 -1.28 -6.11 5.46
N ALA A 21 -1.79 -5.13 4.70
CA ALA A 21 -2.66 -5.41 3.56
C ALA A 21 -1.93 -6.21 2.47
N LEU A 22 -0.63 -5.95 2.27
CA LEU A 22 0.21 -6.73 1.36
C LEU A 22 0.37 -8.18 1.83
N ASP A 23 0.54 -8.38 3.14
CA ASP A 23 0.72 -9.71 3.71
C ASP A 23 -0.57 -10.54 3.61
N VAL A 24 -1.73 -9.93 3.89
CA VAL A 24 -3.05 -10.57 3.68
C VAL A 24 -3.25 -10.95 2.20
N PHE A 25 -2.92 -10.06 1.27
CA PHE A 25 -3.01 -10.36 -0.16
C PHE A 25 -2.14 -11.57 -0.54
N ARG A 26 -0.90 -11.63 -0.05
CA ARG A 26 0.03 -12.75 -0.31
C ARG A 26 -0.47 -14.07 0.28
N GLU A 27 -1.04 -14.02 1.48
CA GLU A 27 -1.59 -15.19 2.16
C GLU A 27 -2.78 -15.77 1.38
N LYS A 28 -3.75 -14.91 1.01
CA LYS A 28 -4.88 -15.32 0.16
C LYS A 28 -4.43 -15.87 -1.19
N GLN A 29 -3.39 -15.27 -1.80
CA GLN A 29 -2.83 -15.75 -3.07
C GLN A 29 -2.24 -17.15 -2.92
N LYS A 30 -1.49 -17.39 -1.84
CA LYS A 30 -0.93 -18.71 -1.51
C LYS A 30 -2.04 -19.75 -1.30
N ASN A 31 -3.13 -19.35 -0.63
CA ASN A 31 -4.25 -20.23 -0.31
C ASN A 31 -5.26 -20.41 -1.47
N ARG A 32 -5.07 -19.71 -2.60
CA ARG A 32 -6.01 -19.66 -3.74
C ARG A 32 -7.41 -19.18 -3.35
N GLU A 33 -7.47 -18.29 -2.35
CA GLU A 33 -8.70 -17.62 -1.92
C GLU A 33 -9.04 -16.43 -2.83
N SER A 34 -10.29 -15.94 -2.77
CA SER A 34 -10.68 -14.72 -3.50
C SER A 34 -9.81 -13.53 -3.06
N LEU A 35 -9.11 -12.95 -4.03
CA LEU A 35 -8.16 -11.87 -3.84
C LEU A 35 -8.82 -10.48 -3.87
N ASP A 36 -10.04 -10.39 -4.37
CA ASP A 36 -10.64 -9.12 -4.78
C ASP A 36 -10.69 -8.11 -3.62
N ASP A 37 -11.26 -8.50 -2.48
CA ASP A 37 -11.38 -7.60 -1.33
C ASP A 37 -10.02 -7.19 -0.73
N ALA A 38 -9.08 -8.14 -0.60
CA ALA A 38 -7.76 -7.86 -0.03
C ALA A 38 -6.90 -7.00 -0.96
N ALA A 39 -7.04 -7.21 -2.26
CA ALA A 39 -6.33 -6.43 -3.25
C ALA A 39 -6.92 -5.01 -3.38
N ILE A 40 -8.25 -4.86 -3.31
CA ILE A 40 -8.93 -3.56 -3.22
C ILE A 40 -8.45 -2.80 -1.98
N GLU A 41 -8.40 -3.46 -0.81
CA GLU A 41 -7.95 -2.83 0.42
C GLU A 41 -6.49 -2.37 0.33
N PHE A 42 -5.59 -3.22 -0.18
CA PHE A 42 -4.19 -2.85 -0.39
C PHE A 42 -4.05 -1.67 -1.35
N VAL A 43 -4.70 -1.73 -2.52
CA VAL A 43 -4.62 -0.67 -3.53
C VAL A 43 -5.13 0.65 -2.95
N THR A 44 -6.26 0.62 -2.23
CA THR A 44 -6.85 1.81 -1.61
C THR A 44 -5.91 2.43 -0.57
N LYS A 45 -5.36 1.63 0.35
CA LYS A 45 -4.45 2.13 1.39
C LYS A 45 -3.15 2.68 0.79
N ALA A 46 -2.57 1.98 -0.17
CA ALA A 46 -1.32 2.42 -0.80
C ALA A 46 -1.53 3.67 -1.66
N ASP A 47 -2.66 3.81 -2.36
CA ASP A 47 -2.98 5.01 -3.13
C ASP A 47 -3.18 6.23 -2.22
N LEU A 48 -3.89 6.05 -1.09
CA LEU A 48 -4.06 7.11 -0.10
C LEU A 48 -2.72 7.62 0.46
N VAL A 49 -1.80 6.72 0.80
CA VAL A 49 -0.47 7.08 1.31
C VAL A 49 0.33 7.88 0.26
N ILE A 50 0.25 7.50 -1.02
CA ILE A 50 0.88 8.27 -2.10
C ILE A 50 0.24 9.66 -2.25
N GLN A 51 -1.10 9.75 -2.26
CA GLN A 51 -1.79 11.04 -2.37
C GLN A 51 -1.44 11.98 -1.22
N ARG A 52 -1.37 11.48 0.01
CA ARG A 52 -0.98 12.27 1.18
C ARG A 52 0.47 12.74 1.10
N ALA A 53 1.36 11.90 0.57
CA ALA A 53 2.75 12.27 0.32
C ALA A 53 2.89 13.34 -0.78
N GLU A 54 2.07 13.26 -1.84
CA GLU A 54 2.04 14.26 -2.92
C GLU A 54 1.47 15.60 -2.45
N LYS A 55 0.48 15.57 -1.55
CA LYS A 55 -0.08 16.76 -0.88
C LYS A 55 0.84 17.36 0.21
N LYS A 56 2.02 16.76 0.45
CA LYS A 56 2.95 17.13 1.53
C LYS A 56 2.34 17.04 2.93
N GLU A 57 1.29 16.23 3.10
CA GLU A 57 0.69 15.94 4.41
C GLU A 57 1.53 14.93 5.21
N ILE A 58 2.32 14.13 4.50
CA ILE A 58 3.30 13.20 5.08
C ILE A 58 4.61 13.29 4.29
N PHE A 59 5.72 13.12 4.98
CA PHE A 59 7.04 13.02 4.35
C PHE A 59 7.43 11.56 4.15
N LEU A 60 7.48 11.14 2.89
CA LEU A 60 8.08 9.87 2.47
C LEU A 60 9.41 10.14 1.79
N THR A 61 10.40 9.31 2.05
CA THR A 61 11.63 9.30 1.26
C THR A 61 11.34 8.85 -0.16
N GLU A 62 12.20 9.23 -1.11
CA GLU A 62 12.05 8.81 -2.51
C GLU A 62 12.08 7.28 -2.67
N ASP A 63 12.87 6.58 -1.85
CA ASP A 63 12.86 5.12 -1.82
C ASP A 63 11.52 4.54 -1.34
N GLN A 64 10.94 5.10 -0.27
CA GLN A 64 9.64 4.68 0.24
C GLN A 64 8.54 4.87 -0.82
N LYS A 65 8.50 6.03 -1.48
CA LYS A 65 7.57 6.30 -2.59
C LYS A 65 7.75 5.28 -3.72
N ARG A 66 9.00 5.01 -4.12
CA ARG A 66 9.32 4.04 -5.19
C ARG A 66 8.85 2.63 -4.85
N ARG A 67 9.06 2.17 -3.60
CA ARG A 67 8.65 0.83 -3.15
C ARG A 67 7.13 0.68 -3.15
N ILE A 68 6.39 1.67 -2.66
CA ILE A 68 4.92 1.66 -2.67
C ILE A 68 4.38 1.62 -4.10
N LYS A 69 4.87 2.49 -4.99
CA LYS A 69 4.46 2.52 -6.41
C LYS A 69 4.73 1.19 -7.12
N ASN A 70 5.88 0.56 -6.89
CA ASN A 70 6.20 -0.75 -7.46
C ASN A 70 5.27 -1.87 -6.96
N ASN A 71 4.93 -1.87 -5.66
CA ASN A 71 4.01 -2.86 -5.11
C ASN A 71 2.58 -2.68 -5.67
N LEU A 72 2.12 -1.42 -5.80
CA LEU A 72 0.86 -1.08 -6.46
C LEU A 72 0.79 -1.61 -7.89
N LEU A 73 1.84 -1.39 -8.69
CA LEU A 73 1.91 -1.87 -10.07
C LEU A 73 1.83 -3.40 -10.15
N ARG A 74 2.57 -4.10 -9.28
CA ARG A 74 2.58 -5.57 -9.23
C ARG A 74 1.21 -6.14 -8.86
N ILE A 75 0.53 -5.54 -7.89
CA ILE A 75 -0.81 -6.00 -7.46
C ILE A 75 -1.87 -5.69 -8.51
N ARG A 76 -1.88 -4.49 -9.11
CA ARG A 76 -2.77 -4.18 -10.24
C ARG A 76 -2.58 -5.15 -11.40
N THR A 77 -1.34 -5.47 -11.75
CA THR A 77 -1.04 -6.45 -12.81
C THR A 77 -1.54 -7.85 -12.43
N SER A 78 -1.41 -8.25 -11.16
CA SER A 78 -1.91 -9.53 -10.66
C SER A 78 -3.43 -9.60 -10.68
N LEU A 79 -4.13 -8.52 -10.31
CA LEU A 79 -5.59 -8.42 -10.35
C LEU A 79 -6.12 -8.54 -11.78
N VAL A 80 -5.53 -7.79 -12.72
CA VAL A 80 -5.91 -7.84 -14.14
C VAL A 80 -5.74 -9.27 -14.67
N ARG A 81 -4.63 -9.95 -14.35
CA ARG A 81 -4.41 -11.34 -14.76
C ARG A 81 -5.43 -12.29 -14.15
N SER A 82 -5.82 -12.12 -12.89
CA SER A 82 -6.84 -12.96 -12.23
C SER A 82 -8.26 -12.75 -12.77
N GLN A 83 -8.58 -11.57 -13.32
CA GLN A 83 -9.91 -11.28 -13.91
C GLN A 83 -10.08 -11.77 -15.36
N THR A 84 -8.98 -12.08 -16.05
CA THR A 84 -8.99 -12.60 -17.43
C THR A 84 -9.03 -14.13 -17.53
N VAL A 85 -9.18 -14.85 -16.42
CA VAL A 85 -9.24 -16.33 -16.39
C VAL A 85 -10.64 -16.79 -16.03
#